data_AF-A0A1G1VDF4-F1
#
_entry.id   AF-A0A1G1VDF4-F1
#
_cell.length_a   1.000
_cell.length_b   1.000
_cell.length_c   1.000
_cell.angle_alpha   90.00
_cell.angle_beta   90.00
_cell.angle_gamma   90.00
#
_symmetry.space_group_name_H-M   'P 1'
#
loop_
_entity.id
_entity.type
_entity.pdbx_description
1 polymer ?
#
loop_
_entity_poly.entity_id
_entity_poly.type
_entity_poly.pdbx_seq_one_letter_code
_entity_poly.pdbx_strand_id
1 'polypeptide(L)'
;MKFKPQRLPFEEYKQIYSRVPRFCVDLIIQTKDGVILTKRDIEPYRGMWHLPGGTLLLRELINSAAKRIAKDEVGIKIKVEKQLGLMEFTKFLPKVRPKHT
;
A
#
# COMPACT_ATOMS: atom_id res chain seq x y z
N MET A 1 -21.56 -5.77 16.25
CA MET A 1 -20.61 -6.51 15.39
C MET A 1 -19.41 -5.62 15.09
N LYS A 2 -18.19 -6.03 15.46
CA LYS A 2 -16.96 -5.30 15.10
C LYS A 2 -16.55 -5.73 13.69
N PHE A 3 -16.76 -4.86 12.71
CA PHE A 3 -16.28 -5.07 11.34
C PHE A 3 -14.75 -5.06 11.33
N LYS A 4 -14.11 -6.04 10.70
CA LYS A 4 -12.65 -6.14 10.58
C LYS A 4 -12.30 -5.83 9.12
N PRO A 5 -11.41 -4.86 8.82
CA PRO A 5 -10.98 -4.62 7.46
C PRO A 5 -10.38 -5.90 6.85
N GLN A 6 -10.79 -6.23 5.63
CA GLN A 6 -10.40 -7.45 4.92
C GLN A 6 -9.99 -7.11 3.48
N ARG A 7 -9.05 -7.89 2.95
CA ARG A 7 -8.67 -7.84 1.53
C ARG A 7 -9.80 -8.45 0.69
N LEU A 8 -10.04 -7.88 -0.48
CA LEU A 8 -10.96 -8.45 -1.47
C LEU A 8 -10.36 -9.76 -2.01
N PRO A 9 -11.19 -10.78 -2.32
CA PRO A 9 -10.76 -11.92 -3.12
C PRO A 9 -10.12 -11.46 -4.43
N PHE A 10 -9.14 -12.21 -4.92
CA PHE A 10 -8.32 -11.81 -6.07
C PHE A 10 -9.13 -11.44 -7.33
N GLU A 11 -10.14 -12.23 -7.67
CA GLU A 11 -10.97 -11.96 -8.85
C GLU A 11 -11.83 -10.70 -8.69
N GLU A 12 -12.41 -10.47 -7.51
CA GLU A 12 -13.15 -9.23 -7.22
C GLU A 12 -12.24 -8.01 -7.25
N TYR A 13 -11.07 -8.11 -6.62
CA TYR A 13 -10.04 -7.08 -6.66
C TYR A 13 -9.71 -6.70 -8.10
N LYS A 14 -9.47 -7.69 -8.97
CA LYS A 14 -9.09 -7.49 -10.37
C LYS A 14 -10.22 -6.86 -11.18
N GLN A 15 -11.46 -7.32 -10.97
CA GLN A 15 -12.63 -6.78 -11.64
C GLN A 15 -12.88 -5.32 -11.25
N ILE A 16 -12.88 -5.00 -9.96
CA ILE A 16 -13.14 -3.64 -9.46
C ILE A 16 -12.07 -2.67 -9.98
N TYR A 17 -10.79 -2.94 -9.73
CA TYR A 17 -9.71 -2.01 -10.09
C TYR A 17 -9.35 -1.99 -11.58
N SER A 18 -10.06 -2.76 -12.42
CA SER A 18 -10.04 -2.57 -13.88
C SER A 18 -10.92 -1.41 -14.35
N ARG A 19 -11.83 -0.91 -13.49
CA ARG A 19 -12.85 0.09 -13.83
C ARG A 19 -12.79 1.35 -12.99
N VAL A 20 -12.14 1.31 -11.82
CA VAL A 20 -12.06 2.44 -10.89
C VAL A 20 -10.62 2.67 -10.43
N PRO A 21 -10.24 3.91 -10.07
CA PRO A 21 -8.95 4.18 -9.47
C PRO A 21 -8.78 3.41 -8.16
N ARG A 22 -7.54 3.04 -7.86
CA ARG A 22 -7.17 2.39 -6.60
C ARG A 22 -6.71 3.43 -5.60
N PHE A 23 -7.27 3.40 -4.40
CA PHE A 23 -6.83 4.25 -3.31
C PHE A 23 -5.79 3.52 -2.45
N CYS A 24 -4.58 4.07 -2.44
CA CYS A 24 -3.42 3.51 -1.75
C CYS A 24 -2.87 4.47 -0.70
N VAL A 25 -2.15 3.91 0.27
CA VAL A 25 -1.36 4.64 1.26
C VAL A 25 0.09 4.24 1.05
N ASP A 26 0.95 5.20 0.74
CA ASP A 26 2.40 5.05 0.68
C ASP A 26 3.05 5.71 1.90
N LEU A 27 4.12 5.12 2.41
CA LEU A 27 4.77 5.51 3.66
C LEU A 27 6.16 6.07 3.41
N ILE A 28 6.43 7.24 4.00
CA ILE A 28 7.79 7.72 4.22
C ILE A 28 8.11 7.45 5.69
N ILE A 29 8.92 6.42 5.93
CA ILE A 29 9.30 6.00 7.29
C ILE A 29 10.73 6.48 7.54
N GLN A 30 10.86 7.51 8.37
CA GLN A 30 12.16 8.04 8.77
C GLN A 30 12.70 7.28 9.99
N THR A 31 13.98 6.96 9.94
CA THR A 31 14.76 6.40 11.04
C THR A 31 15.97 7.30 11.33
N LYS A 32 16.81 6.92 12.31
CA LYS A 32 18.07 7.62 12.56
C LYS A 32 19.05 7.50 11.39
N ASP A 33 18.95 6.43 10.61
CA ASP A 33 19.89 6.08 9.55
C ASP A 33 19.40 6.49 8.15
N GLY A 34 18.17 7.01 8.03
CA GLY A 34 17.63 7.48 6.76
C GLY A 34 16.14 7.19 6.58
N VAL A 35 15.74 6.87 5.35
CA VAL A 35 14.35 6.52 4.99
C VAL A 35 14.29 5.07 4.54
N ILE A 36 13.31 4.33 5.04
CA ILE A 36 13.11 2.94 4.63
C ILE A 36 12.48 2.88 3.24
N LEU A 37 13.11 2.11 2.37
CA LEU A 37 12.57 1.66 1.10
C LEU A 37 12.44 0.14 1.10
N THR A 38 11.47 -0.38 0.37
CA THR A 38 11.31 -1.81 0.11
C THR A 38 11.74 -2.11 -1.32
N LYS A 39 12.25 -3.33 -1.56
CA LYS A 39 12.63 -3.80 -2.90
C LYS A 39 11.51 -4.68 -3.45
N ARG A 40 10.97 -4.34 -4.62
CA ARG A 40 9.83 -5.05 -5.22
C ARG A 40 10.23 -6.48 -5.59
N ASP A 41 9.42 -7.45 -5.20
CA ASP A 41 9.57 -8.89 -5.53
C ASP A 41 8.58 -9.37 -6.61
N ILE A 42 7.69 -8.47 -7.06
CA ILE A 42 6.63 -8.74 -8.03
C ILE A 42 6.62 -7.71 -9.17
N GLU A 43 6.06 -8.12 -10.31
CA GLU A 43 5.87 -7.23 -11.45
C GLU A 43 4.66 -6.29 -11.28
N PRO A 44 4.69 -5.09 -11.88
CA PRO A 44 5.79 -4.48 -12.64
C PRO A 44 6.91 -3.99 -11.72
N TYR A 45 8.07 -3.68 -12.32
CA TYR A 45 9.23 -3.06 -11.65
C TYR A 45 9.84 -3.93 -10.57
N ARG A 46 9.81 -5.26 -10.74
CA ARG A 46 10.54 -6.17 -9.86
C ARG A 46 12.00 -5.76 -9.77
N GLY A 47 12.56 -5.81 -8.55
CA GLY A 47 13.94 -5.44 -8.25
C GLY A 47 14.17 -3.95 -8.02
N MET A 48 13.18 -3.08 -8.33
CA MET A 48 13.28 -1.65 -8.07
C MET A 48 12.94 -1.33 -6.61
N TRP A 49 13.55 -0.26 -6.09
CA TRP A 49 13.22 0.30 -4.78
C TRP A 49 11.95 1.16 -4.87
N HIS A 50 11.11 1.09 -3.85
CA HIS A 50 9.91 1.91 -3.73
C HIS A 50 9.60 2.25 -2.26
N LEU A 51 8.69 3.21 -2.06
CA LEU A 51 8.10 3.46 -0.75
C LEU A 51 7.24 2.25 -0.34
N PRO A 52 7.29 1.81 0.93
CA PRO A 52 6.34 0.82 1.44
C PRO A 52 4.91 1.32 1.25
N GLY A 53 4.02 0.49 0.73
CA GLY A 53 2.72 0.97 0.29
C GLY A 53 1.70 -0.12 0.04
N GLY A 54 0.41 0.22 0.17
CA GLY A 54 -0.66 -0.75 0.02
C GLY A 54 -2.04 -0.14 -0.12
N THR A 55 -3.03 -0.98 -0.42
CA THR A 55 -4.44 -0.56 -0.54
C THR A 55 -5.02 -0.17 0.81
N LEU A 56 -5.80 0.90 0.82
CA LEU A 56 -6.69 1.20 1.92
C LEU A 56 -7.88 0.24 1.88
N LEU A 57 -8.06 -0.56 2.94
CA LEU A 57 -9.16 -1.52 2.97
C LEU A 57 -10.49 -0.83 3.27
N LEU A 58 -11.60 -1.45 2.85
CA LEU A 58 -12.93 -0.94 3.14
C LEU A 58 -13.13 -0.75 4.65
N ARG A 59 -13.57 0.45 5.06
CA ARG A 59 -13.77 0.86 6.46
C ARG A 59 -12.49 0.87 7.32
N GLU A 60 -11.32 0.93 6.70
CA GLU A 60 -10.05 1.14 7.38
C GLU A 60 -9.70 2.63 7.49
N LEU A 61 -9.24 3.08 8.66
CA LEU A 61 -8.69 4.42 8.82
C LEU A 61 -7.29 4.48 8.17
N ILE A 62 -6.95 5.61 7.53
CA ILE A 62 -5.63 5.80 6.89
C ILE A 62 -4.47 5.51 7.86
N ASN A 63 -4.57 5.98 9.11
CA ASN A 63 -3.53 5.72 10.12
C ASN A 63 -3.44 4.24 10.53
N SER A 64 -4.55 3.50 10.49
CA SER A 64 -4.56 2.05 10.72
C SER A 64 -3.92 1.31 9.55
N ALA A 65 -4.23 1.74 8.31
CA ALA A 65 -3.63 1.21 7.10
C ALA A 65 -2.11 1.42 7.10
N ALA A 66 -1.63 2.62 7.45
CA ALA A 66 -0.21 2.91 7.54
C ALA A 66 0.52 1.99 8.54
N LYS A 67 -0.07 1.74 9.71
CA LYS A 67 0.49 0.82 10.71
C LYS A 67 0.49 -0.64 10.21
N ARG A 68 -0.57 -1.05 9.51
CA ARG A 68 -0.67 -2.39 8.90
C ARG A 68 0.39 -2.57 7.81
N ILE A 69 0.51 -1.61 6.88
CA ILE A 69 1.48 -1.67 5.78
C ILE A 69 2.91 -1.70 6.32
N ALA A 70 3.25 -0.86 7.30
CA ALA A 70 4.58 -0.90 7.93
C ALA A 70 4.88 -2.26 8.59
N LYS A 71 3.86 -2.91 9.17
CA LYS A 71 4.01 -4.25 9.75
C LYS A 71 4.13 -5.33 8.67
N ASP A 72 3.27 -5.30 7.66
CA ASP A 72 3.16 -6.34 6.63
C ASP A 72 4.35 -6.30 5.65
N GLU A 73 4.82 -5.11 5.26
CA GLU A 73 5.90 -4.97 4.26
C GLU A 73 7.30 -4.85 4.87
N VAL A 74 7.43 -4.28 6.08
CA VAL A 74 8.72 -3.95 6.70
C VAL A 74 8.93 -4.69 8.03
N GLY A 75 7.87 -5.19 8.67
CA GLY A 75 7.96 -5.90 9.94
C GLY A 75 8.07 -5.00 11.18
N ILE A 76 7.75 -3.70 11.06
CA ILE A 76 7.95 -2.73 12.14
C ILE A 76 6.64 -2.08 12.62
N LYS A 77 6.68 -1.51 13.82
CA LYS A 77 5.61 -0.65 14.35
C LYS A 77 6.01 0.82 14.17
N ILE A 78 5.05 1.64 13.76
CA ILE A 78 5.26 3.08 13.55
C ILE A 78 4.25 3.93 14.32
N LYS A 79 4.61 5.19 14.56
CA LYS A 79 3.70 6.27 14.92
C LYS A 79 3.51 7.14 13.68
N VAL A 80 2.26 7.44 13.32
CA VAL A 80 1.96 8.34 12.19
C VAL A 80 2.03 9.76 12.72
N GLU A 81 2.88 10.59 12.12
CA GLU A 81 3.04 12.00 12.52
C GLU A 81 2.12 12.93 11.74
N LYS A 82 2.14 12.84 10.41
CA LYS A 82 1.35 13.71 9.53
C LYS A 82 1.09 13.06 8.18
N GLN A 83 0.09 13.59 7.47
CA GLN A 83 -0.14 13.32 6.06
C GLN A 83 0.61 14.37 5.24
N LEU A 84 1.35 13.94 4.21
CA LEU A 84 2.19 14.82 3.40
C LEU A 84 1.47 15.38 2.17
N GLY A 85 0.53 14.63 1.60
CA GLY A 85 -0.21 15.06 0.42
C GLY A 85 -0.82 13.91 -0.35
N LEU A 86 -1.27 14.23 -1.56
CA LEU A 86 -1.83 13.29 -2.53
C LEU A 86 -0.83 13.08 -3.67
N MET A 87 -0.74 11.85 -4.17
CA MET A 87 -0.01 11.52 -5.38
C MET A 87 -0.97 10.86 -6.38
N GLU A 88 -0.93 11.32 -7.62
CA GLU A 88 -1.81 10.85 -8.69
C GLU A 88 -1.02 10.11 -9.76
N PHE A 89 -1.46 8.90 -10.10
CA PHE A 89 -0.92 8.13 -11.21
C PHE A 89 -2.02 7.89 -12.23
N THR A 90 -2.04 8.71 -13.29
CA THR A 90 -3.08 8.68 -14.33
C THR A 90 -2.70 7.82 -15.54
N LYS A 91 -1.41 7.53 -15.73
CA LYS A 91 -0.92 6.68 -16.82
C LYS A 91 -1.01 5.20 -16.43
N PHE A 92 -1.45 4.38 -17.37
CA PHE A 92 -1.57 2.93 -17.19
C PHE A 92 -0.20 2.34 -16.83
N LEU A 93 -0.03 1.90 -15.57
CA LEU A 93 1.14 1.11 -15.20
C LEU A 93 1.01 -0.26 -15.89
N PRO A 94 2.09 -0.79 -16.50
CA PRO A 94 2.04 -2.11 -17.14
C PRO A 94 1.51 -3.17 -16.16
N LYS A 95 0.66 -4.08 -16.66
CA LYS A 95 -0.16 -5.06 -15.90
C LYS A 95 0.35 -5.30 -14.47
N VAL A 96 -0.23 -4.59 -13.50
CA VAL A 96 0.07 -4.74 -12.08
C VAL A 96 -0.35 -6.13 -11.64
N ARG A 97 0.60 -7.01 -11.27
CA ARG A 97 0.23 -8.20 -10.48
C ARG A 97 -0.03 -7.70 -9.06
N PRO A 98 -1.26 -7.83 -8.54
CA PRO A 98 -1.55 -7.44 -7.17
C PRO A 98 -0.73 -8.30 -6.22
N LYS A 99 -0.01 -7.69 -5.28
CA LYS A 99 0.47 -8.42 -4.11
C LYS A 99 -0.75 -8.66 -3.22
N HIS A 100 -1.09 -9.93 -3.02
CA HIS A 100 -2.18 -10.36 -2.14
C HIS A 100 -1.72 -10.51 -0.67
N THR A 101 -0.61 -9.83 -0.33
CA THR A 101 -0.01 -9.86 1.00
C THR A 101 -0.50 -8.74 1.87
#